data_AF-A0A9X0HNU3-F1
#
_entry.id   AF-A0A9X0HNU3-F1
#
_cell.length_a   1.000
_cell.length_b   1.000
_cell.length_c   1.000
_cell.angle_alpha   90.00
_cell.angle_beta   90.00
_cell.angle_gamma   90.00
#
_symmetry.space_group_name_H-M   'P 1'
#
loop_
_entity.id
_entity.type
_entity.pdbx_description
1 polymer ?
#
loop_
_entity_poly.entity_id
_entity_poly.type
_entity_poly.pdbx_seq_one_letter_code
_entity_poly.pdbx_strand_id
1 'polypeptide(L)'
;MDEPGEHHLLLTTTDEDSSALQIEVRWFDDWASWGIYPDDQFELLLSAGSSKKEFGKEVLRVLTKIWLQHGEEGYRKKWLRHSFPSQQHTQLQRLLNA
;
A
#
# COMPACT_ATOMS: atom_id res chain seq x y z
N MET A 1 -22.55 12.58 -10.04
CA MET A 1 -21.24 12.05 -10.47
C MET A 1 -21.03 10.90 -9.53
N ASP A 2 -21.15 9.66 -10.02
CA ASP A 2 -20.92 8.49 -9.18
C ASP A 2 -19.41 8.37 -9.00
N GLU A 3 -18.90 8.90 -7.91
CA GLU A 3 -17.49 8.77 -7.58
C GLU A 3 -17.19 7.29 -7.32
N PRO A 4 -16.04 6.77 -7.79
CA PRO A 4 -15.76 5.33 -7.75
C PRO A 4 -15.45 4.76 -6.35
N GLY A 5 -15.59 5.58 -5.30
CA GLY A 5 -15.11 5.28 -3.95
C GLY A 5 -13.58 5.24 -3.84
N GLU A 6 -13.07 4.95 -2.64
CA GLU A 6 -11.64 4.90 -2.32
C GLU A 6 -11.29 3.68 -1.47
N HIS A 7 -10.11 3.08 -1.72
CA HIS A 7 -9.55 2.05 -0.85
C HIS A 7 -8.45 2.65 0.02
N HIS A 8 -8.54 2.45 1.33
CA HIS A 8 -7.46 2.77 2.26
C HIS A 8 -6.83 1.49 2.80
N LEU A 9 -5.50 1.47 2.84
CA LEU A 9 -4.72 0.41 3.47
C LEU A 9 -4.20 0.93 4.81
N LEU A 10 -4.78 0.47 5.92
CA LEU A 10 -4.32 0.81 7.25
C LEU A 10 -3.35 -0.26 7.77
N LEU A 11 -2.22 0.19 8.28
CA LEU A 11 -1.18 -0.64 8.87
C LEU A 11 -0.96 -0.18 10.31
N THR A 12 -1.26 -1.06 11.27
CA THR A 12 -1.13 -0.76 12.70
C THR A 12 -0.16 -1.72 13.35
N THR A 13 0.71 -1.19 14.21
CA THR A 13 1.61 -1.97 15.05
C THR A 13 1.16 -1.85 16.49
N THR A 14 1.37 -2.87 17.30
CA THR A 14 1.13 -2.78 18.74
C THR A 14 2.42 -2.37 19.45
N ASP A 15 2.29 -1.72 20.61
CA ASP A 15 3.44 -1.34 21.43
C ASP A 15 4.16 -2.56 22.03
N GLU A 16 3.46 -3.68 22.18
CA GLU A 16 3.98 -4.92 22.77
C GLU A 16 4.86 -5.71 21.79
N ASP A 17 4.54 -5.70 20.50
CA ASP A 17 5.33 -6.35 19.46
C ASP A 17 5.42 -5.45 18.22
N SER A 18 6.49 -4.67 18.19
CA SER A 18 6.78 -3.78 17.06
C SER A 18 7.02 -4.51 15.74
N SER A 19 7.16 -5.83 15.72
CA SER A 19 7.31 -6.63 14.51
C SER A 19 5.97 -7.13 13.95
N ALA A 20 4.96 -7.29 14.82
CA ALA A 20 3.60 -7.64 14.45
C ALA A 20 2.93 -6.47 13.70
N LEU A 21 2.10 -6.82 12.72
CA LEU A 21 1.40 -5.87 11.88
C LEU A 21 -0.05 -6.30 11.71
N GLN A 22 -0.98 -5.45 12.10
CA GLN A 22 -2.38 -5.57 11.73
C GLN A 22 -2.62 -4.79 10.44
N ILE A 23 -3.26 -5.44 9.47
CA ILE A 23 -3.52 -4.90 8.15
C ILE A 23 -5.03 -4.85 7.93
N GLU A 24 -5.54 -3.69 7.55
CA GLU A 24 -6.93 -3.52 7.16
C GLU A 24 -7.03 -2.90 5.77
N VAL A 25 -7.94 -3.43 4.95
CA VAL A 25 -8.37 -2.80 3.71
C VAL A 25 -9.78 -2.27 3.93
N ARG A 26 -9.91 -0.95 3.87
CA ARG A 26 -11.16 -0.23 4.09
C ARG A 26 -11.63 0.36 2.76
N TRP A 27 -12.92 0.28 2.48
CA TRP A 27 -13.54 0.92 1.34
C TRP A 27 -14.44 2.05 1.81
N PHE A 28 -14.26 3.22 1.21
CA PHE A 28 -15.10 4.38 1.37
C PHE A 28 -15.89 4.57 0.07
N ASP A 29 -17.17 4.90 0.18
CA ASP A 29 -18.05 5.20 -0.96
C ASP A 29 -17.74 6.57 -1.61
N ASP A 30 -17.02 7.44 -0.91
CA ASP A 30 -16.67 8.81 -1.32
C ASP A 30 -15.19 9.15 -0.98
N TRP A 31 -14.73 10.37 -1.28
CA TRP A 31 -13.35 10.84 -1.12
C TRP A 31 -12.93 11.09 0.34
N ALA A 32 -12.74 10.02 1.09
CA ALA A 32 -12.22 10.06 2.46
C ALA A 32 -10.82 10.70 2.55
N SER A 33 -9.93 10.48 1.58
CA SER A 33 -8.58 11.09 1.59
C SER A 33 -8.56 12.62 1.48
N TRP A 34 -9.68 13.24 1.10
CA TRP A 34 -9.81 14.70 0.99
C TRP A 34 -10.42 15.32 2.26
N GLY A 35 -10.74 14.51 3.26
CA GLY A 35 -11.40 14.95 4.50
C GLY A 35 -12.84 15.44 4.29
N ILE A 36 -13.43 15.09 3.14
CA ILE A 36 -14.82 15.45 2.78
C ILE A 36 -15.78 14.40 3.35
N TYR A 37 -15.32 13.16 3.49
CA TYR A 37 -16.09 12.03 3.98
C TYR A 37 -15.64 11.59 5.38
N PRO A 38 -16.55 11.20 6.30
CA PRO A 38 -16.19 10.74 7.64
C PRO A 38 -15.26 9.53 7.60
N ASP A 39 -14.22 9.59 8.41
CA ASP A 39 -13.14 8.60 8.52
C ASP A 39 -13.57 7.30 9.25
N ASP A 40 -14.76 7.29 9.84
CA ASP A 40 -15.39 6.12 10.48
C ASP A 40 -16.47 5.45 9.62
N GLN A 41 -16.85 6.04 8.48
CA GLN A 41 -17.82 5.48 7.55
C GLN A 41 -17.12 4.67 6.47
N PHE A 42 -16.74 3.44 6.79
CA PHE A 42 -16.12 2.54 5.80
C PHE A 42 -16.64 1.12 5.91
N GLU A 43 -16.57 0.40 4.79
CA GLU A 43 -16.68 -1.05 4.76
C GLU A 43 -15.31 -1.67 4.98
N LEU A 44 -15.19 -2.56 5.97
CA LEU A 44 -13.97 -3.34 6.19
C LEU A 44 -13.96 -4.55 5.23
N LEU A 45 -13.19 -4.46 4.16
CA LEU A 45 -13.08 -5.51 3.15
C LEU A 45 -12.13 -6.65 3.56
N LEU A 46 -11.08 -6.33 4.30
CA LEU A 46 -10.08 -7.30 4.76
C LEU A 46 -9.54 -6.87 6.12
N SER A 47 -9.35 -7.84 7.01
CA SER A 47 -8.57 -7.69 8.24
C SER A 47 -7.67 -8.90 8.42
N ALA A 48 -6.37 -8.69 8.57
CA ALA A 48 -5.40 -9.77 8.69
C ALA A 48 -4.20 -9.38 9.54
N GLY A 49 -3.69 -10.34 10.31
CA GLY A 49 -2.41 -10.23 11.01
C GLY A 49 -1.25 -10.69 10.12
N SER A 50 -0.13 -9.99 10.20
CA SER A 50 1.13 -10.33 9.54
C SER A 50 2.31 -9.82 10.37
N SER A 51 3.51 -9.84 9.77
CA SER A 51 4.66 -9.12 10.31
C SER A 51 5.10 -8.04 9.33
N LYS A 52 5.79 -7.00 9.83
CA LYS A 52 6.43 -5.98 8.98
C LYS A 52 7.31 -6.60 7.90
N LYS A 53 8.01 -7.69 8.24
CA LYS A 53 8.91 -8.39 7.32
C LYS A 53 8.16 -9.06 6.18
N GLU A 54 7.12 -9.83 6.49
CA GLU A 54 6.32 -10.50 5.45
C GLU A 54 5.55 -9.52 4.58
N PHE A 55 4.94 -8.49 5.17
CA PHE A 55 4.31 -7.42 4.39
C PHE A 55 5.31 -6.70 3.49
N GLY A 56 6.49 -6.34 4.01
CA GLY A 56 7.55 -5.73 3.23
C GLY A 56 8.02 -6.59 2.06
N LYS A 57 8.16 -7.92 2.25
CA LYS A 57 8.49 -8.86 1.17
C LYS A 57 7.44 -8.85 0.07
N GLU A 58 6.17 -8.83 0.43
CA GLU A 58 5.09 -8.77 -0.56
C GLU A 58 5.07 -7.45 -1.33
N VAL A 59 5.27 -6.31 -0.67
CA VAL A 59 5.43 -5.01 -1.34
C VAL A 59 6.60 -5.04 -2.32
N LEU A 60 7.77 -5.55 -1.88
CA LEU A 60 8.96 -5.67 -2.73
C LEU A 60 8.70 -6.58 -3.95
N ARG A 61 8.03 -7.73 -3.74
CA ARG A 61 7.67 -8.67 -4.80
C ARG A 61 6.76 -8.03 -5.84
N VAL A 62 5.73 -7.32 -5.41
CA VAL A 62 4.78 -6.63 -6.30
C VAL A 62 5.47 -5.51 -7.08
N LEU A 63 6.26 -4.65 -6.42
CA LEU A 63 7.01 -3.59 -7.09
C LEU A 63 7.99 -4.14 -8.13
N THR A 64 8.70 -5.22 -7.79
CA THR A 64 9.63 -5.90 -8.71
C THR A 64 8.88 -6.46 -9.92
N LYS A 65 7.72 -7.08 -9.70
CA LYS A 65 6.87 -7.59 -10.79
C LYS A 65 6.43 -6.46 -11.73
N ILE A 66 5.97 -5.34 -11.18
CA ILE A 66 5.57 -4.16 -11.96
C ILE A 66 6.75 -3.64 -12.80
N TRP A 67 7.94 -3.52 -12.19
CA TRP A 67 9.16 -3.09 -12.88
C TRP A 67 9.53 -4.03 -14.03
N LEU A 68 9.55 -5.35 -13.78
CA LEU A 68 9.89 -6.34 -14.80
C LEU A 68 8.88 -6.37 -15.94
N GLN A 69 7.59 -6.12 -15.66
CA GLN A 69 6.53 -6.17 -16.65
C GLN A 69 6.46 -4.91 -17.51
N HIS A 70 6.74 -3.74 -16.94
CA HIS A 70 6.48 -2.46 -17.60
C HIS A 70 7.74 -1.62 -17.87
N GLY A 71 8.83 -1.88 -17.14
CA GLY A 71 9.99 -0.99 -17.10
C GLY A 71 9.61 0.42 -16.65
N GLU A 72 10.55 1.36 -16.77
CA GLU A 72 10.32 2.74 -16.37
C GLU A 72 9.29 3.46 -17.25
N GLU A 73 9.42 3.32 -18.57
CA GLU A 73 8.54 4.00 -19.52
C GLU A 73 7.09 3.46 -19.42
N GLY A 74 6.92 2.14 -19.33
CA GLY A 74 5.59 1.54 -19.19
C GLY A 74 4.95 1.87 -17.84
N TYR A 75 5.74 1.97 -16.77
CA TYR A 75 5.25 2.45 -15.48
C TYR A 75 4.75 3.89 -15.59
N ARG A 76 5.55 4.79 -16.19
CA ARG A 76 5.18 6.20 -16.36
C ARG A 76 3.93 6.37 -17.21
N LYS A 77 3.71 5.54 -18.23
CA LYS A 77 2.46 5.57 -19.03
C LYS A 77 1.22 5.22 -18.21
N LYS A 78 1.34 4.38 -17.17
CA LYS A 78 0.23 3.94 -16.32
C LYS A 78 0.00 4.84 -15.10
N TRP A 79 1.08 5.28 -14.45
CA TRP A 79 1.04 6.09 -13.23
C TRP A 79 1.27 7.60 -13.47
N LEU A 80 1.41 8.02 -14.75
CA LEU A 80 1.45 9.37 -15.32
C LEU A 80 2.30 10.42 -14.58
N ARG A 81 1.87 10.80 -13.38
CA ARG A 81 2.48 11.82 -12.52
C ARG A 81 3.60 11.27 -11.63
N HIS A 82 3.78 9.95 -11.57
CA HIS A 82 4.74 9.31 -10.67
C HIS A 82 5.76 8.47 -11.45
N SER A 83 7.04 8.73 -11.20
CA SER A 83 8.12 7.83 -11.60
C SER A 83 8.12 6.57 -10.75
N PHE A 84 8.73 5.50 -11.25
CA PHE A 84 8.93 4.31 -10.44
C PHE A 84 9.79 4.64 -9.21
N PRO A 85 9.43 4.18 -8.00
CA PRO A 85 10.12 4.54 -6.76
C PRO A 85 11.40 3.69 -6.57
N SER A 86 12.37 3.82 -7.49
CA SER A 86 13.58 2.98 -7.52
C SER A 86 14.41 3.07 -6.23
N GLN A 87 14.48 4.26 -5.62
CA GLN A 87 15.23 4.48 -4.38
C GLN A 87 14.57 3.73 -3.21
N GLN A 88 13.25 3.87 -3.04
CA GLN A 88 12.50 3.20 -1.99
C GLN A 88 12.48 1.68 -2.19
N HIS A 89 12.37 1.21 -3.44
CA HIS A 89 12.49 -0.20 -3.78
C HIS A 89 13.83 -0.78 -3.35
N THR A 90 14.93 -0.10 -3.68
CA THR A 90 16.29 -0.52 -3.28
C THR A 90 16.46 -0.49 -1.76
N GLN A 91 15.94 0.54 -1.09
CA GLN A 91 16.00 0.66 0.36
C GLN A 91 15.24 -0.48 1.05
N LEU A 92 14.02 -0.79 0.58
CA LEU A 92 13.22 -1.89 1.11
C LEU A 92 13.92 -3.23 0.91
N GLN A 93 14.53 -3.46 -0.27
CA GLN A 93 15.31 -4.66 -0.54
C GLN A 93 16.48 -4.82 0.45
N ARG A 94 17.19 -3.73 0.77
CA ARG A 94 18.29 -3.76 1.75
C ARG A 94 17.78 -4.07 3.16
N LEU A 95 16.68 -3.45 3.58
CA LEU A 95 16.10 -3.66 4.91
C LEU A 95 15.61 -5.09 5.14
N LEU A 96 15.15 -5.78 4.09
CA LEU A 96 14.64 -7.15 4.18
C LEU A 96 15.72 -8.23 4.09
N ASN A 97 16.89 -7.87 3.55
CA ASN A 97 18.05 -8.75 3.38
C ASN A 97 19.14 -8.54 4.46
N ALA A 98 19.00 -7.50 5.28
CA ALA A 98 19.80 -7.29 6.49
C ALA A 98 19.33 -8.21 7.63
#